data_AF-A0A661X008-F1
#
_entry.id   AF-A0A661X008-F1
#
_cell.length_a   1.000
_cell.length_b   1.000
_cell.length_c   1.000
_cell.angle_alpha   90.00
_cell.angle_beta   90.00
_cell.angle_gamma   90.00
#
_symmetry.space_group_name_H-M   'P 1'
#
loop_
_entity.id
_entity.type
_entity.pdbx_description
1 polymer ?
#
loop_
_entity_poly.entity_id
_entity_poly.type
_entity_poly.pdbx_seq_one_letter_code
_entity_poly.pdbx_strand_id
1 'polypeptide(L)'
;MKHWSPFWPEKKHQTLNDVARPNNEGSLFKDMYLYTKNEKYKKVFLDLCESLVQKQGDEGLWMDFMPNDKEAGSFHPRFNIWYAESLLEGYELSGDKRFLDAALKTARFYTKYQQKNGAFYYKNYLDGSANRYSISGSTTAFAGILWLRLQKVGVGDEFEDNIQRSLKWILNNQYPLNHPDENLAGGIMEIRSKVGKGVLQITNRDIATSFAIRFLADYYESAF
;
A
#
# COMPACT_ATOMS: atom_id res chain seq x y z
N MET A 1 -1.16 3.69 -22.21
CA MET A 1 -2.47 4.36 -22.39
C MET A 1 -3.35 3.94 -21.22
N LYS A 2 -3.89 4.87 -20.40
CA LYS A 2 -4.71 4.53 -19.21
C LYS A 2 -6.16 4.26 -19.62
N HIS A 3 -6.43 3.19 -20.34
CA HIS A 3 -7.77 2.98 -20.87
C HIS A 3 -7.95 1.46 -20.98
N TRP A 4 -8.75 0.74 -20.20
CA TRP A 4 -10.08 1.04 -19.69
C TRP A 4 -10.47 0.00 -18.62
N SER A 5 -11.34 0.37 -17.69
CA SER A 5 -12.34 -0.57 -17.18
C SER A 5 -13.59 0.26 -16.90
N PRO A 6 -14.69 -0.05 -17.63
CA PRO A 6 -15.66 -1.05 -17.20
C PRO A 6 -16.04 -2.02 -18.34
N PHE A 7 -15.43 -3.22 -18.34
CA PHE A 7 -15.60 -4.33 -19.30
C PHE A 7 -15.09 -4.02 -20.72
N TRP A 8 -13.75 -4.03 -20.89
CA TRP A 8 -12.97 -3.95 -22.15
C TRP A 8 -13.78 -4.37 -23.41
N PRO A 9 -14.46 -3.43 -24.10
CA PRO A 9 -15.49 -3.77 -25.09
C PRO A 9 -14.92 -4.44 -26.34
N GLU A 10 -13.63 -4.21 -26.59
CA GLU A 10 -12.89 -4.78 -27.72
C GLU A 10 -12.39 -6.21 -27.42
N LYS A 11 -12.36 -6.63 -26.15
CA LYS A 11 -11.91 -7.97 -25.77
C LYS A 11 -13.07 -8.96 -25.90
N LYS A 12 -13.06 -9.75 -26.98
CA LYS A 12 -14.10 -10.75 -27.29
C LYS A 12 -14.34 -11.78 -26.16
N HIS A 13 -13.31 -12.10 -25.39
CA HIS A 13 -13.41 -13.02 -24.25
C HIS A 13 -12.85 -12.37 -22.99
N GLN A 14 -13.76 -11.96 -22.10
CA GLN A 14 -13.40 -11.41 -20.80
C GLN A 14 -13.28 -12.53 -19.78
N THR A 15 -12.23 -12.44 -18.97
CA THR A 15 -11.98 -13.27 -17.80
C THR A 15 -12.36 -12.49 -16.54
N LEU A 16 -12.53 -13.19 -15.40
CA LEU A 16 -12.80 -12.53 -14.12
C LEU A 16 -11.77 -11.43 -13.78
N ASN A 17 -10.50 -11.68 -14.08
CA ASN A 17 -9.42 -10.74 -13.76
C ASN A 17 -9.38 -9.51 -14.68
N ASP A 18 -10.15 -9.48 -15.76
CA ASP A 18 -10.30 -8.28 -16.61
C ASP A 18 -11.21 -7.22 -15.97
N VAL A 19 -12.01 -7.63 -14.97
CA VAL A 19 -13.12 -6.82 -14.44
C VAL A 19 -13.13 -6.77 -12.92
N ALA A 20 -12.46 -7.73 -12.28
CA ALA A 20 -12.31 -7.83 -10.84
C ALA A 20 -10.85 -8.19 -10.49
N ARG A 21 -10.49 -7.96 -9.23
CA ARG A 21 -9.24 -8.40 -8.63
C ARG A 21 -9.58 -9.07 -7.30
N PRO A 22 -8.71 -9.94 -6.75
CA PRO A 22 -8.89 -10.46 -5.39
C PRO A 22 -8.78 -9.30 -4.40
N ASN A 23 -9.88 -8.59 -4.17
CA ASN A 23 -9.88 -7.43 -3.30
C ASN A 23 -9.99 -7.89 -1.84
N ASN A 24 -8.84 -7.98 -1.18
CA ASN A 24 -8.75 -8.21 0.26
C ASN A 24 -8.31 -6.94 1.03
N GLU A 25 -8.34 -5.76 0.38
CA GLU A 25 -7.92 -4.51 1.00
C GLU A 25 -8.79 -4.23 2.26
N GLY A 26 -8.14 -3.93 3.39
CA GLY A 26 -8.82 -3.66 4.66
C GLY A 26 -9.44 -4.89 5.35
N SER A 27 -9.28 -6.11 4.81
CA SER A 27 -9.65 -7.36 5.48
C SER A 27 -11.11 -7.45 5.96
N LEU A 28 -12.05 -6.81 5.26
CA LEU A 28 -13.46 -6.72 5.65
C LEU A 28 -14.09 -8.05 6.07
N PHE A 29 -13.82 -9.14 5.35
CA PHE A 29 -14.36 -10.46 5.68
C PHE A 29 -13.79 -11.03 6.99
N LYS A 30 -12.54 -10.68 7.37
CA LYS A 30 -12.02 -10.97 8.71
C LYS A 30 -12.84 -10.22 9.76
N ASP A 31 -13.10 -8.93 9.57
CA ASP A 31 -13.85 -8.13 10.54
C ASP A 31 -15.28 -8.65 10.71
N MET A 32 -15.94 -8.99 9.60
CA MET A 32 -17.25 -9.63 9.61
C MET A 32 -17.22 -10.96 10.38
N TYR A 33 -16.17 -11.78 10.21
CA TYR A 33 -16.00 -12.99 11.00
C TYR A 33 -15.81 -12.68 12.49
N LEU A 34 -14.93 -11.75 12.84
CA LEU A 34 -14.65 -11.42 14.24
C LEU A 34 -15.90 -10.89 14.95
N TYR A 35 -16.74 -10.13 14.25
CA TYR A 35 -17.99 -9.59 14.77
C TYR A 35 -19.10 -10.65 14.88
N THR A 36 -19.33 -11.44 13.82
CA THR A 36 -20.48 -12.36 13.75
C THR A 36 -20.19 -13.79 14.19
N LYS A 37 -18.91 -14.17 14.25
CA LYS A 37 -18.42 -15.56 14.39
C LYS A 37 -18.92 -16.52 13.30
N ASN A 38 -19.41 -16.00 12.17
CA ASN A 38 -19.85 -16.84 11.05
C ASN A 38 -18.65 -17.32 10.23
N GLU A 39 -18.37 -18.62 10.31
CA GLU A 39 -17.25 -19.28 9.64
C GLU A 39 -17.22 -19.09 8.11
N LYS A 40 -18.35 -18.76 7.47
CA LYS A 40 -18.38 -18.41 6.04
C LYS A 40 -17.51 -17.19 5.74
N TYR A 41 -17.51 -16.17 6.59
CA TYR A 41 -16.69 -14.97 6.38
C TYR A 41 -15.21 -15.26 6.59
N LYS A 42 -14.86 -16.08 7.59
CA LYS A 42 -13.49 -16.56 7.76
C LYS A 42 -13.00 -17.30 6.53
N LYS A 43 -13.82 -18.22 6.00
CA LYS A 43 -13.48 -18.96 4.80
C LYS A 43 -13.23 -18.03 3.60
N VAL A 44 -14.14 -17.09 3.34
CA VAL A 44 -13.99 -16.12 2.23
C VAL A 44 -12.71 -15.30 2.39
N PHE A 45 -12.42 -14.83 3.60
CA PHE A 45 -11.19 -14.07 3.87
C PHE A 45 -9.92 -14.90 3.58
N LEU A 46 -9.86 -16.15 4.06
CA LEU A 46 -8.72 -17.02 3.85
C LEU A 46 -8.58 -17.46 2.38
N ASP A 47 -9.70 -17.68 1.66
CA ASP A 47 -9.70 -17.96 0.23
C ASP A 47 -9.13 -16.77 -0.57
N LEU A 48 -9.43 -15.53 -0.15
CA LEU A 48 -8.85 -14.32 -0.74
C LEU A 48 -7.35 -14.21 -0.44
N CYS A 49 -6.90 -14.49 0.78
CA CYS A 49 -5.47 -14.56 1.12
C CYS A 49 -4.73 -15.60 0.26
N GLU A 50 -5.28 -16.81 0.12
CA GLU A 50 -4.72 -17.85 -0.73
C GLU A 50 -4.64 -17.38 -2.19
N SER A 51 -5.69 -16.73 -2.70
CA SER A 51 -5.64 -16.14 -4.03
C SER A 51 -4.56 -15.06 -4.16
N LEU A 52 -4.27 -14.28 -3.12
CA LEU A 52 -3.21 -13.28 -3.16
C LEU A 52 -1.84 -13.95 -3.22
N VAL A 53 -1.58 -14.99 -2.42
CA VAL A 53 -0.32 -15.75 -2.49
C VAL A 53 -0.09 -16.33 -3.88
N GLN A 54 -1.11 -16.98 -4.46
CA GLN A 54 -1.00 -17.61 -5.78
C GLN A 54 -0.73 -16.63 -6.93
N LYS A 55 -1.15 -15.37 -6.76
CA LYS A 55 -1.07 -14.33 -7.80
C LYS A 55 0.06 -13.33 -7.57
N GLN A 56 0.87 -13.51 -6.52
CA GLN A 56 2.02 -12.65 -6.27
C GLN A 56 3.16 -13.05 -7.21
N GLY A 57 3.71 -12.07 -7.92
CA GLY A 57 4.86 -12.25 -8.80
C GLY A 57 6.17 -12.52 -8.05
N ASP A 58 7.21 -12.84 -8.81
CA ASP A 58 8.54 -13.13 -8.28
C ASP A 58 9.18 -11.93 -7.58
N GLU A 59 8.79 -10.73 -7.96
CA GLU A 59 9.17 -9.47 -7.33
C GLU A 59 8.49 -9.21 -5.97
N GLY A 60 7.43 -9.94 -5.64
CA GLY A 60 6.62 -9.70 -4.44
C GLY A 60 5.49 -8.68 -4.63
N LEU A 61 5.05 -8.47 -5.88
CA LEU A 61 3.97 -7.55 -6.24
C LEU A 61 2.85 -8.28 -6.99
N TRP A 62 1.71 -7.61 -7.16
CA TRP A 62 0.55 -8.11 -7.89
C TRP A 62 0.41 -7.38 -9.23
N MET A 63 1.42 -7.52 -10.09
CA MET A 63 1.56 -6.71 -11.32
C MET A 63 0.48 -6.93 -12.36
N ASP A 64 -0.22 -8.08 -12.32
CA ASP A 64 -1.33 -8.38 -13.23
C ASP A 64 -2.60 -7.56 -12.94
N PHE A 65 -2.64 -6.81 -11.83
CA PHE A 65 -3.82 -6.04 -11.42
C PHE A 65 -3.58 -4.53 -11.44
N MET A 66 -4.56 -3.81 -11.98
CA MET A 66 -4.61 -2.36 -11.84
C MET A 66 -4.61 -1.95 -10.36
N PRO A 67 -3.97 -0.81 -10.01
CA PRO A 67 -3.39 0.21 -10.90
C PRO A 67 -1.93 -0.03 -11.32
N ASN A 68 -1.36 -1.23 -11.15
CA ASN A 68 -0.09 -1.59 -11.78
C ASN A 68 -0.26 -1.70 -13.31
N ASP A 69 0.86 -1.68 -14.02
CA ASP A 69 0.96 -1.84 -15.47
C ASP A 69 2.19 -2.72 -15.74
N LYS A 70 1.96 -4.00 -15.98
CA LYS A 70 3.01 -5.01 -16.17
C LYS A 70 3.84 -4.75 -17.42
N GLU A 71 3.21 -4.36 -18.53
CA GLU A 71 3.89 -4.08 -19.79
C GLU A 71 4.80 -2.86 -19.68
N ALA A 72 4.30 -1.78 -19.05
CA ALA A 72 5.11 -0.60 -18.79
C ALA A 72 6.08 -0.77 -17.61
N GLY A 73 6.04 -1.92 -16.91
CA GLY A 73 6.80 -2.18 -15.69
C GLY A 73 6.51 -1.18 -14.57
N SER A 74 5.33 -0.56 -14.54
CA SER A 74 5.01 0.48 -13.56
C SER A 74 4.09 -0.03 -12.47
N PHE A 75 4.35 0.34 -11.22
CA PHE A 75 3.54 -0.08 -10.09
C PHE A 75 3.05 1.10 -9.25
N HIS A 76 1.89 0.93 -8.65
CA HIS A 76 1.34 1.88 -7.71
C HIS A 76 1.84 1.56 -6.29
N PRO A 77 2.36 2.57 -5.58
CA PRO A 77 3.14 2.35 -4.37
C PRO A 77 2.30 1.99 -3.14
N ARG A 78 0.98 2.18 -3.13
CA ARG A 78 0.14 1.68 -2.01
C ARG A 78 -0.52 0.35 -2.30
N PHE A 79 -0.76 0.05 -3.57
CA PHE A 79 -1.68 -1.04 -3.94
C PHE A 79 -1.18 -2.38 -3.41
N ASN A 80 0.10 -2.66 -3.62
CA ASN A 80 0.71 -3.90 -3.19
C ASN A 80 0.85 -3.97 -1.66
N ILE A 81 1.02 -2.84 -0.97
CA ILE A 81 1.09 -2.80 0.50
C ILE A 81 -0.26 -3.19 1.12
N TRP A 82 -1.39 -2.79 0.52
CA TRP A 82 -2.71 -3.22 1.01
C TRP A 82 -2.89 -4.74 1.01
N TYR A 83 -2.40 -5.41 -0.03
CA TYR A 83 -2.45 -6.87 -0.09
C TYR A 83 -1.48 -7.52 0.89
N ALA A 84 -0.27 -6.98 1.04
CA ALA A 84 0.68 -7.44 2.04
C ALA A 84 0.14 -7.29 3.48
N GLU A 85 -0.50 -6.15 3.79
CA GLU A 85 -1.16 -5.95 5.07
C GLU A 85 -2.26 -6.98 5.31
N SER A 86 -3.13 -7.20 4.33
CA SER A 86 -4.21 -8.19 4.45
C SER A 86 -3.68 -9.62 4.62
N LEU A 87 -2.53 -9.94 4.04
CA LEU A 87 -1.87 -11.23 4.27
C LEU A 87 -1.37 -11.37 5.71
N LEU A 88 -0.89 -10.30 6.36
CA LEU A 88 -0.57 -10.37 7.80
C LEU A 88 -1.82 -10.62 8.65
N GLU A 89 -2.95 -10.02 8.29
CA GLU A 89 -4.24 -10.31 8.92
C GLU A 89 -4.62 -11.80 8.74
N GLY A 90 -4.32 -12.36 7.57
CA GLY A 90 -4.44 -13.79 7.26
C GLY A 90 -3.57 -14.66 8.16
N TYR A 91 -2.30 -14.31 8.28
CA TYR A 91 -1.33 -15.01 9.12
C TYR A 91 -1.74 -15.00 10.59
N GLU A 92 -2.12 -13.85 11.13
CA GLU A 92 -2.58 -13.73 12.52
C GLU A 92 -3.83 -14.57 12.80
N LEU A 93 -4.73 -14.70 11.81
CA LEU A 93 -5.97 -15.45 11.97
C LEU A 93 -5.78 -16.97 11.84
N SER A 94 -4.84 -17.44 11.01
CA SER A 94 -4.69 -18.85 10.65
C SER A 94 -3.40 -19.51 11.14
N GLY A 95 -2.35 -18.72 11.42
CA GLY A 95 -0.99 -19.19 11.64
C GLY A 95 -0.26 -19.64 10.36
N ASP A 96 -0.84 -19.50 9.18
CA ASP A 96 -0.24 -19.96 7.91
C ASP A 96 0.92 -19.06 7.47
N LYS A 97 2.14 -19.56 7.62
CA LYS A 97 3.38 -18.83 7.31
C LYS A 97 3.48 -18.40 5.85
N ARG A 98 2.79 -19.04 4.91
CA ARG A 98 2.81 -18.63 3.50
C ARG A 98 2.28 -17.21 3.32
N PHE A 99 1.33 -16.78 4.16
CA PHE A 99 0.82 -15.41 4.14
C PHE A 99 1.85 -14.42 4.67
N LEU A 100 2.54 -14.76 5.76
CA LEU A 100 3.64 -13.97 6.31
C LEU A 100 4.77 -13.82 5.29
N ASP A 101 5.20 -14.92 4.66
CA ASP A 101 6.28 -14.94 3.68
C ASP A 101 5.97 -14.06 2.47
N ALA A 102 4.73 -14.11 1.97
CA ALA A 102 4.26 -13.26 0.88
C ALA A 102 4.24 -11.77 1.27
N ALA A 103 3.76 -11.42 2.46
CA ALA A 103 3.80 -10.04 2.96
C ALA A 103 5.24 -9.53 3.12
N LEU A 104 6.12 -10.38 3.66
CA LEU A 104 7.54 -10.09 3.84
C LEU A 104 8.25 -9.85 2.50
N LYS A 105 7.92 -10.62 1.46
CA LYS A 105 8.44 -10.43 0.11
C LYS A 105 8.11 -9.04 -0.43
N THR A 106 6.87 -8.59 -0.26
CA THR A 106 6.47 -7.21 -0.61
C THR A 106 7.25 -6.18 0.23
N ALA A 107 7.34 -6.36 1.55
CA ALA A 107 8.05 -5.43 2.42
C ALA A 107 9.52 -5.25 2.03
N ARG A 108 10.22 -6.33 1.72
CA ARG A 108 11.61 -6.31 1.23
C ARG A 108 11.72 -5.63 -0.13
N PHE A 109 10.77 -5.84 -1.04
CA PHE A 109 10.75 -5.11 -2.31
C PHE A 109 10.69 -3.59 -2.09
N TYR A 110 9.83 -3.13 -1.18
CA TYR A 110 9.64 -1.71 -0.92
C TYR A 110 10.88 -1.02 -0.32
N THR A 111 11.76 -1.75 0.36
CA THR A 111 13.03 -1.18 0.87
C THR A 111 13.88 -0.59 -0.26
N LYS A 112 13.83 -1.16 -1.47
CA LYS A 112 14.59 -0.73 -2.64
C LYS A 112 14.08 0.58 -3.25
N TYR A 113 12.81 0.91 -2.98
CA TYR A 113 12.11 2.06 -3.57
C TYR A 113 11.88 3.21 -2.59
N GLN A 114 12.09 2.97 -1.30
CA GLN A 114 12.14 4.06 -0.32
C GLN A 114 13.31 4.97 -0.65
N GLN A 115 13.03 6.27 -0.82
CA GLN A 115 14.08 7.24 -1.08
C GLN A 115 14.95 7.44 0.17
N LYS A 116 16.16 7.99 -0.01
CA LYS A 116 17.08 8.27 1.11
C LYS A 116 16.46 9.15 2.21
N ASN A 117 15.56 10.05 1.84
CA ASN A 117 14.83 10.90 2.79
C ASN A 117 13.57 10.24 3.38
N GLY A 118 13.25 9.00 3.01
CA GLY A 118 12.08 8.25 3.45
C GLY A 118 10.88 8.30 2.50
N ALA A 119 10.86 9.22 1.54
CA ALA A 119 9.72 9.40 0.64
C ALA A 119 9.48 8.20 -0.28
N PHE A 120 8.24 8.09 -0.77
CA PHE A 120 7.88 7.30 -1.93
C PHE A 120 7.20 8.17 -2.98
N TYR A 121 7.27 7.76 -4.25
CA TYR A 121 6.57 8.43 -5.34
C TYR A 121 5.28 7.69 -5.72
N TYR A 122 4.28 8.43 -6.19
CA TYR A 122 2.94 7.92 -6.56
C TYR A 122 2.97 6.94 -7.75
N LYS A 123 4.02 6.97 -8.57
CA LYS A 123 4.24 6.03 -9.66
C LYS A 123 5.72 5.70 -9.74
N ASN A 124 6.04 4.41 -9.61
CA ASN A 124 7.39 3.87 -9.69
C ASN A 124 7.44 2.82 -10.79
N TYR A 125 8.65 2.46 -11.19
CA TYR A 125 8.91 1.50 -12.25
C TYR A 125 9.91 0.44 -11.78
N LEU A 126 9.79 -0.77 -12.30
CA LEU A 126 10.66 -1.90 -11.94
C LEU A 126 12.13 -1.66 -12.27
N ASP A 127 12.43 -0.73 -13.20
CA ASP A 127 13.79 -0.30 -13.54
C ASP A 127 14.40 0.70 -12.53
N GLY A 128 13.64 1.11 -11.51
CA GLY A 128 14.07 2.07 -10.48
C GLY A 128 13.72 3.53 -10.80
N SER A 129 13.18 3.82 -12.00
CA SER A 129 12.68 5.15 -12.32
C SER A 129 11.34 5.44 -11.63
N ALA A 130 10.98 6.72 -11.52
CA ALA A 130 9.75 7.15 -10.84
C ALA A 130 9.27 8.53 -11.30
N ASN A 131 7.97 8.80 -11.13
CA ASN A 131 7.44 10.15 -11.28
C ASN A 131 7.73 10.98 -10.03
N ARG A 132 8.86 11.69 -10.06
CA ARG A 132 9.37 12.47 -8.92
C ARG A 132 8.50 13.67 -8.54
N TYR A 133 7.57 14.10 -9.41
CA TYR A 133 6.67 15.22 -9.15
C TYR A 133 5.43 14.83 -8.33
N SER A 134 5.25 13.54 -8.03
CA SER A 134 4.09 13.09 -7.24
C SER A 134 4.57 12.29 -6.04
N ILE A 135 4.65 12.94 -4.89
CA ILE A 135 5.08 12.34 -3.63
C ILE A 135 3.87 11.66 -2.96
N SER A 136 4.08 10.46 -2.40
CA SER A 136 3.06 9.71 -1.69
C SER A 136 3.43 9.54 -0.22
N GLY A 137 2.96 10.47 0.62
CA GLY A 137 3.13 10.40 2.07
C GLY A 137 2.39 9.23 2.69
N SER A 138 1.23 8.88 2.16
CA SER A 138 0.48 7.68 2.54
C SER A 138 1.23 6.38 2.27
N THR A 139 1.95 6.23 1.15
CA THR A 139 2.85 5.05 0.99
C THR A 139 3.93 5.08 2.05
N THR A 140 4.52 6.24 2.31
CA THR A 140 5.59 6.37 3.30
C THR A 140 5.14 5.91 4.69
N ALA A 141 3.97 6.36 5.13
CA ALA A 141 3.35 5.91 6.38
C ALA A 141 2.95 4.43 6.32
N PHE A 142 2.34 3.98 5.22
CA PHE A 142 1.80 2.63 5.12
C PHE A 142 2.90 1.56 5.03
N ALA A 143 4.01 1.83 4.35
CA ALA A 143 5.20 0.98 4.40
C ALA A 143 5.75 0.89 5.83
N GLY A 144 5.76 2.01 6.56
CA GLY A 144 6.11 2.05 7.99
C GLY A 144 5.24 1.13 8.84
N ILE A 145 3.92 1.18 8.66
CA ILE A 145 2.96 0.26 9.33
C ILE A 145 3.30 -1.20 8.98
N LEU A 146 3.47 -1.52 7.70
CA LEU A 146 3.77 -2.89 7.28
C LEU A 146 5.06 -3.43 7.93
N TRP A 147 6.13 -2.63 7.93
CA TRP A 147 7.39 -3.00 8.55
C TRP A 147 7.29 -3.16 10.07
N LEU A 148 6.61 -2.24 10.77
CA LEU A 148 6.36 -2.37 12.21
C LEU A 148 5.57 -3.64 12.54
N ARG A 149 4.55 -3.97 11.74
CA ARG A 149 3.79 -5.20 11.94
C ARG A 149 4.65 -6.44 11.72
N LEU A 150 5.53 -6.44 10.73
CA LEU A 150 6.49 -7.53 10.51
C LEU A 150 7.44 -7.70 11.70
N GLN A 151 7.94 -6.61 12.28
CA GLN A 151 8.72 -6.65 13.52
C GLN A 151 7.90 -7.29 14.66
N LYS A 152 6.65 -6.84 14.86
CA LYS A 152 5.74 -7.35 15.92
C LYS A 152 5.46 -8.85 15.80
N VAL A 153 5.41 -9.41 14.59
CA VAL A 153 5.22 -10.86 14.37
C VAL A 153 6.52 -11.67 14.37
N GLY A 154 7.66 -11.05 14.68
CA GLY A 154 8.92 -11.75 14.93
C GLY A 154 9.87 -11.89 13.74
N VAL A 155 9.74 -11.05 12.71
CA VAL A 155 10.68 -11.03 11.57
C VAL A 155 12.07 -10.49 11.95
N GLY A 156 12.18 -9.76 13.07
CA GLY A 156 13.43 -9.16 13.54
C GLY A 156 13.56 -7.70 13.10
N ASP A 157 14.77 -7.15 13.24
CA ASP A 157 15.07 -5.71 13.09
C ASP A 157 15.44 -5.28 11.67
N GLU A 158 15.28 -6.15 10.66
CA GLU A 158 15.74 -5.90 9.28
C GLU A 158 15.16 -4.61 8.64
N PHE A 159 14.06 -4.08 9.17
CA PHE A 159 13.39 -2.88 8.67
C PHE A 159 13.52 -1.65 9.56
N GLU A 160 14.34 -1.70 10.62
CA GLU A 160 14.42 -0.60 11.59
C GLU A 160 14.78 0.74 10.91
N ASP A 161 15.84 0.74 10.11
CA ASP A 161 16.26 1.89 9.34
C ASP A 161 15.18 2.41 8.37
N ASN A 162 14.38 1.50 7.80
CA ASN A 162 13.29 1.83 6.90
C ASN A 162 12.14 2.52 7.65
N ILE A 163 11.78 2.02 8.84
CA ILE A 163 10.77 2.59 9.72
C ILE A 163 11.21 3.99 10.17
N GLN A 164 12.45 4.15 10.62
CA GLN A 164 13.00 5.44 11.05
C GLN A 164 12.99 6.49 9.94
N ARG A 165 13.33 6.10 8.70
CA ARG A 165 13.21 6.99 7.54
C ARG A 165 11.77 7.41 7.27
N SER A 166 10.82 6.48 7.35
CA SER A 166 9.40 6.80 7.20
C SER A 166 8.91 7.75 8.29
N LEU A 167 9.25 7.49 9.55
CA LEU A 167 8.89 8.37 10.68
C LEU A 167 9.44 9.78 10.49
N LYS A 168 10.74 9.89 10.23
CA LYS A 168 11.40 11.17 9.99
C LYS A 168 10.77 11.92 8.82
N TRP A 169 10.42 11.22 7.74
CA TRP A 169 9.76 11.87 6.61
C TRP A 169 8.38 12.39 6.99
N ILE A 170 7.55 11.57 7.65
CA ILE A 170 6.19 11.96 8.05
C ILE A 170 6.21 13.19 8.97
N LEU A 171 7.05 13.18 10.00
CA LEU A 171 7.15 14.31 10.94
C LEU A 171 7.64 15.59 10.27
N ASN A 172 8.57 15.49 9.32
CA ASN A 172 9.11 16.66 8.60
C ASN A 172 8.21 17.17 7.46
N ASN A 173 7.17 16.43 7.06
CA ASN A 173 6.29 16.77 5.93
C ASN A 173 4.83 16.91 6.37
N GLN A 174 4.60 17.25 7.63
CA GLN A 174 3.35 17.78 8.13
C GLN A 174 3.23 19.27 7.79
N TYR A 175 2.10 19.69 7.24
CA TYR A 175 1.81 21.10 7.05
C TYR A 175 1.70 21.81 8.40
N PRO A 176 2.15 23.07 8.51
CA PRO A 176 2.00 23.85 9.74
C PRO A 176 0.55 23.94 10.21
N LEU A 177 0.35 24.03 11.53
CA LEU A 177 -1.00 24.21 12.11
C LEU A 177 -1.63 25.55 11.74
N ASN A 178 -0.81 26.55 11.40
CA ASN A 178 -1.25 27.87 10.94
C ASN A 178 -1.22 28.01 9.41
N HIS A 179 -1.36 26.90 8.67
CA HIS A 179 -1.42 26.93 7.21
C HIS A 179 -2.64 27.75 6.73
N PRO A 180 -2.49 28.63 5.71
CA PRO A 180 -3.58 29.53 5.27
C PRO A 180 -4.78 28.79 4.64
N ASP A 181 -4.57 27.59 4.11
CA ASP A 181 -5.65 26.66 3.77
C ASP A 181 -5.91 25.73 4.96
N GLU A 182 -7.06 25.92 5.61
CA GLU A 182 -7.49 25.16 6.78
C GLU A 182 -7.65 23.66 6.51
N ASN A 183 -7.91 23.26 5.25
CA ASN A 183 -7.99 21.84 4.88
C ASN A 183 -6.63 21.15 4.86
N LEU A 184 -5.55 21.94 4.79
CA LEU A 184 -4.17 21.43 4.79
C LEU A 184 -3.52 21.54 6.17
N ALA A 185 -4.00 22.44 7.04
CA ALA A 185 -3.41 22.68 8.36
C ALA A 185 -3.27 21.38 9.17
N GLY A 186 -2.03 21.06 9.58
CA GLY A 186 -1.72 19.83 10.31
C GLY A 186 -1.81 18.52 9.51
N GLY A 187 -2.22 18.57 8.23
CA GLY A 187 -2.25 17.40 7.36
C GLY A 187 -0.86 16.94 6.92
N ILE A 188 -0.76 15.74 6.36
CA ILE A 188 0.48 15.22 5.78
C ILE A 188 0.47 15.37 4.27
N MET A 189 1.63 15.71 3.70
CA MET A 189 1.80 15.92 2.27
C MET A 189 1.52 14.65 1.43
N GLU A 190 0.62 14.75 0.46
CA GLU A 190 0.34 13.72 -0.56
C GLU A 190 0.12 14.41 -1.91
N ILE A 191 1.17 14.58 -2.71
CA ILE A 191 1.10 15.34 -3.94
C ILE A 191 0.87 14.43 -5.14
N ARG A 192 -0.19 14.72 -5.90
CA ARG A 192 -0.38 14.20 -7.26
C ARG A 192 -0.30 15.36 -8.24
N SER A 193 0.63 15.26 -9.18
CA SER A 193 0.82 16.26 -10.22
C SER A 193 0.46 15.70 -11.59
N LYS A 194 -0.27 16.50 -12.37
CA LYS A 194 -0.61 16.20 -13.77
C LYS A 194 -0.40 17.45 -14.61
N VAL A 195 0.35 17.31 -15.70
CA VAL A 195 0.48 18.36 -16.71
C VAL A 195 -0.48 18.05 -17.85
N GLY A 196 -1.29 19.03 -18.25
CA GLY A 196 -2.18 18.92 -19.40
C GLY A 196 -2.60 20.29 -19.93
N LYS A 197 -2.61 20.45 -21.26
CA LYS A 197 -2.98 21.71 -21.94
C LYS A 197 -2.25 22.96 -21.40
N GLY A 198 -0.96 22.82 -21.08
CA GLY A 198 -0.15 23.92 -20.51
C GLY A 198 -0.42 24.27 -19.05
N VAL A 199 -1.29 23.51 -18.36
CA VAL A 199 -1.62 23.71 -16.94
C VAL A 199 -1.00 22.59 -16.09
N LEU A 200 -0.32 22.98 -15.02
CA LEU A 200 0.09 22.07 -13.95
C LEU A 200 -1.04 21.99 -12.92
N GLN A 201 -1.67 20.81 -12.83
CA GLN A 201 -2.63 20.50 -11.78
C GLN A 201 -1.91 19.79 -10.65
N ILE A 202 -2.03 20.33 -9.44
CA ILE A 202 -1.53 19.73 -8.19
C ILE A 202 -2.75 19.40 -7.33
N THR A 203 -2.79 18.18 -6.80
CA THR A 203 -3.82 17.74 -5.87
C THR A 203 -3.15 17.20 -4.62
N ASN A 204 -3.54 17.72 -3.45
CA ASN A 204 -3.25 17.10 -2.16
C ASN A 204 -4.40 16.15 -1.77
N ARG A 205 -4.12 15.01 -1.14
CA ARG A 205 -5.15 14.11 -0.61
C ARG A 205 -4.94 13.87 0.88
N ASP A 206 -6.04 13.88 1.63
CA ASP A 206 -6.13 13.59 3.07
C ASP A 206 -5.65 12.18 3.48
N ILE A 207 -5.67 11.22 2.55
CA ILE A 207 -5.27 9.83 2.80
C ILE A 207 -3.87 9.68 3.44
N ALA A 208 -2.93 10.57 3.16
CA ALA A 208 -1.63 10.53 3.85
C ALA A 208 -1.76 10.81 5.34
N THR A 209 -2.61 11.75 5.72
CA THR A 209 -2.90 12.05 7.12
C THR A 209 -3.54 10.83 7.81
N SER A 210 -4.51 10.18 7.17
CA SER A 210 -5.17 8.99 7.75
C SER A 210 -4.16 7.86 8.03
N PHE A 211 -3.28 7.56 7.08
CA PHE A 211 -2.24 6.56 7.29
C PHE A 211 -1.16 7.00 8.27
N ALA A 212 -0.79 8.28 8.26
CA ALA A 212 0.22 8.80 9.16
C ALA A 212 -0.22 8.74 10.62
N ILE A 213 -1.49 9.08 10.92
CA ILE A 213 -2.02 8.94 12.29
C ILE A 213 -1.93 7.50 12.75
N ARG A 214 -2.34 6.54 11.90
CA ARG A 214 -2.22 5.12 12.20
C ARG A 214 -0.76 4.69 12.41
N PHE A 215 0.14 5.09 11.52
CA PHE A 215 1.56 4.78 11.63
C PHE A 215 2.20 5.35 12.90
N LEU A 216 1.92 6.61 13.23
CA LEU A 216 2.46 7.27 14.42
C LEU A 216 1.91 6.65 15.71
N ALA A 217 0.64 6.24 15.73
CA ALA A 217 0.07 5.47 16.84
C ALA A 217 0.77 4.11 16.99
N ASP A 218 0.87 3.33 15.90
CA ASP A 218 1.54 2.02 15.90
C ASP A 218 3.00 2.12 16.34
N TYR A 219 3.70 3.19 15.92
CA TYR A 219 5.08 3.47 16.28
C TYR A 219 5.21 3.84 17.77
N TYR A 220 4.34 4.73 18.26
CA TYR A 220 4.32 5.13 19.67
C TYR A 220 4.14 3.91 20.58
N GLU A 221 3.18 3.03 20.26
CA GLU A 221 2.94 1.79 21.01
C GLU A 221 4.07 0.76 20.90
N SER A 222 4.89 0.80 19.85
CA SER A 222 6.07 -0.08 19.75
C SER A 222 7.29 0.45 20.52
N ALA A 223 7.33 1.74 20.82
CA ALA A 223 8.48 2.40 21.43
C ALA A 223 8.35 2.57 22.96
N PHE A 224 7.14 2.46 23.50
CA PHE A 224 6.79 2.70 24.91
C PHE A 224 5.86 1.61 25.43
#